data_AF-A0A9E5K787-F1
#
_entry.id   AF-A0A9E5K787-F1
#
_cell.length_a   1.000
_cell.length_b   1.000
_cell.length_c   1.000
_cell.angle_alpha   90.00
_cell.angle_beta   90.00
_cell.angle_gamma   90.00
#
_symmetry.space_group_name_H-M   'P 1'
#
loop_
_entity.id
_entity.type
_entity.pdbx_description
1 polymer ?
#
loop_
_entity_poly.entity_id
_entity_poly.type
_entity_poly.pdbx_seq_one_letter_code
_entity_poly.pdbx_strand_id
1 'polypeptide(L)'
;LESYLNTTGTLILVGGGFLVTLLLTTGLSLLTFWKKVFPEDETSKKIAEKELEATEEEDLESPKADEPKASVKSVALSPKPKKSPRKSRKKPAESEGDTPELSENPDRAAEAEAPTESTDNEEKVFTFKELIPFKGSYSLPSPRLLKGDSGSAKKMSKGELRENIQKLCEHLLSFQITGEVVAVSQGPVLTTYEFKPSAGVKLSKIASLQDDLGIVLGTRELRIVAPIPGKTVVGIEVPRPQAETITLKELVSEKEFEDKKIRIPVVLGKATDGNPVYADLASMPHLLVAGQTGSGKSVFINSLLMSFLYRMSPHQLRLILVDPKMLELNVFDGLPHLITNVITDNGIAFNALSWAVMEMERRYGLIAATGSKNLDSYNEKQKRVEDKLPFIVIVVDELADVMMSGGEQVEIAITRLAQK
;
A
#
# COMPACT_ATOMS: atom_id res chain seq x y z
N LEU A 1 -47.66 0.79 26.57
CA LEU A 1 -47.15 1.37 25.31
C LEU A 1 -46.61 2.80 25.49
N GLU A 2 -47.19 3.62 26.36
CA GLU A 2 -46.71 4.99 26.61
C GLU A 2 -45.27 5.08 27.16
N SER A 3 -44.74 4.04 27.82
CA SER A 3 -43.35 4.04 28.28
C SER A 3 -42.31 3.73 27.19
N TYR A 4 -42.74 3.19 26.05
CA TYR A 4 -41.84 2.74 24.97
C TYR A 4 -41.89 3.63 23.72
N LEU A 5 -42.98 4.37 23.53
CA LEU A 5 -43.16 5.24 22.39
C LEU A 5 -43.68 6.60 22.85
N ASN A 6 -42.80 7.61 22.81
CA ASN A 6 -43.21 9.01 22.95
C ASN A 6 -44.16 9.38 21.79
N THR A 7 -45.00 10.40 21.94
CA THR A 7 -46.04 10.78 20.96
C THR A 7 -45.50 10.91 19.54
N THR A 8 -44.28 11.42 19.39
CA THR A 8 -43.57 11.53 18.11
C THR A 8 -43.24 10.16 17.50
N GLY A 9 -42.78 9.19 18.31
CA GLY A 9 -42.46 7.83 17.85
C GLY A 9 -43.70 7.07 17.39
N THR A 10 -44.82 7.23 18.10
CA THR A 10 -46.11 6.65 17.70
C THR A 10 -46.58 7.22 16.38
N LEU A 11 -46.44 8.54 16.17
CA LEU A 11 -46.85 9.21 14.92
C LEU A 11 -45.99 8.78 13.73
N ILE A 12 -44.70 8.55 13.94
CA ILE A 12 -43.79 8.03 12.91
C ILE A 12 -44.14 6.59 12.54
N LEU A 13 -44.40 5.72 13.52
CA LEU A 13 -44.75 4.32 13.26
C LEU A 13 -46.11 4.19 12.56
N VAL A 14 -47.12 4.93 13.02
CA VAL A 14 -48.45 4.90 12.41
C VAL A 14 -48.43 5.56 11.02
N GLY A 15 -47.76 6.70 10.88
CA GLY A 15 -47.62 7.40 9.60
C GLY A 15 -46.82 6.60 8.57
N GLY A 16 -45.70 6.01 8.98
CA GLY A 16 -44.88 5.15 8.13
C GLY A 16 -45.62 3.87 7.73
N GLY A 17 -46.29 3.21 8.68
CA GLY A 17 -47.12 2.03 8.40
C GLY A 17 -48.28 2.34 7.45
N PHE A 18 -48.94 3.49 7.61
CA PHE A 18 -49.99 3.94 6.70
C PHE A 18 -49.45 4.20 5.29
N LEU A 19 -48.29 4.87 5.17
CA LEU A 19 -47.68 5.17 3.87
C LEU A 19 -47.26 3.89 3.12
N VAL A 20 -46.67 2.92 3.82
CA VAL A 20 -46.31 1.62 3.25
C VAL A 20 -47.56 0.85 2.80
N THR A 21 -48.62 0.86 3.61
CA THR A 21 -49.89 0.20 3.26
C THR A 21 -50.55 0.87 2.05
N LEU A 22 -50.49 2.21 1.97
CA LEU A 22 -51.01 2.96 0.83
C LEU A 22 -50.23 2.66 -0.45
N LEU A 23 -48.90 2.58 -0.38
CA LEU A 23 -48.04 2.24 -1.52
C LEU A 23 -48.31 0.81 -2.03
N LEU A 24 -48.46 -0.16 -1.12
CA LEU A 24 -48.75 -1.55 -1.46
C LEU A 24 -50.15 -1.74 -2.05
N THR A 25 -51.15 -1.00 -1.56
CA THR A 25 -52.54 -1.14 -2.01
C THR A 25 -52.83 -0.38 -3.31
N THR A 26 -52.17 0.76 -3.55
CA THR A 26 -52.41 1.58 -4.74
C THR A 26 -51.45 1.27 -5.88
N GLY A 27 -50.36 0.54 -5.63
CA GLY A 27 -49.35 0.20 -6.64
C GLY A 27 -48.58 1.41 -7.18
N LEU A 28 -48.69 2.57 -6.53
CA LEU A 28 -48.04 3.81 -6.96
C LEU A 28 -46.55 3.79 -6.60
N SER A 29 -45.69 4.10 -7.58
CA SER A 29 -44.25 4.21 -7.36
C SER A 29 -43.92 5.49 -6.57
N LEU A 30 -43.03 5.37 -5.57
CA LEU A 30 -42.54 6.50 -4.76
C LEU A 30 -41.95 7.63 -5.64
N LEU A 31 -41.34 7.27 -6.77
CA LEU A 31 -40.79 8.23 -7.74
C LEU A 31 -41.88 9.07 -8.40
N THR A 32 -43.02 8.46 -8.75
CA THR A 32 -44.15 9.20 -9.35
C THR A 32 -44.85 10.11 -8.34
N PHE A 33 -44.93 9.70 -7.07
CA PHE A 33 -45.43 10.57 -6.01
C PHE A 33 -44.49 11.75 -5.77
N TRP A 34 -43.17 11.50 -5.68
CA TRP A 34 -42.17 12.54 -5.45
C TRP A 34 -42.16 13.59 -6.56
N LYS A 35 -42.18 13.17 -7.83
CA LYS A 35 -42.26 14.09 -8.99
C LYS A 35 -43.55 14.90 -9.03
N LYS A 36 -44.65 14.39 -8.46
CA LYS A 36 -45.95 15.08 -8.44
C LYS A 36 -46.05 16.07 -7.27
N VAL A 37 -45.38 15.79 -6.15
CA VAL A 37 -45.36 16.65 -4.97
C VAL A 37 -44.28 17.73 -5.08
N PHE A 38 -43.19 17.46 -5.78
CA PHE A 38 -42.09 18.40 -6.02
C PHE A 38 -41.78 18.48 -7.52
N PRO A 39 -42.54 19.27 -8.30
CA PRO A 39 -42.23 19.50 -9.70
C PRO A 39 -40.91 20.28 -9.83
N GLU A 40 -39.99 19.78 -10.65
CA GLU A 40 -38.71 20.45 -10.96
C GLU A 40 -38.96 21.69 -11.85
N ASP A 41 -38.40 22.84 -11.45
CA ASP A 41 -38.49 24.11 -12.20
C ASP A 41 -37.77 24.05 -13.56
N GLU A 42 -38.46 24.50 -14.61
CA GLU A 42 -38.07 24.48 -16.05
C GLU A 42 -36.77 25.23 -16.39
N THR A 43 -36.13 25.91 -15.45
CA THR A 43 -34.91 26.70 -15.68
C THR A 43 -33.66 25.84 -15.83
N SER A 44 -33.65 24.62 -15.30
CA SER A 44 -32.49 23.71 -15.33
C SER A 44 -32.38 22.88 -16.62
N LYS A 45 -33.49 22.66 -17.35
CA LYS A 45 -33.48 21.96 -18.65
C LYS A 45 -32.86 22.78 -19.79
N LYS A 46 -33.08 24.10 -19.80
CA LYS A 46 -32.56 25.00 -20.85
C LYS A 46 -31.04 25.21 -20.83
N ILE A 47 -30.39 24.89 -19.71
CA ILE A 47 -28.93 24.97 -19.59
C ILE A 47 -28.29 23.64 -20.06
N ALA A 48 -28.93 22.51 -19.76
CA ALA A 48 -28.45 21.19 -20.18
C ALA A 48 -28.61 20.92 -21.68
N GLU A 49 -29.70 21.39 -22.33
CA GLU A 49 -29.89 21.23 -23.78
C GLU A 49 -28.87 22.05 -24.59
N LYS A 50 -28.38 23.17 -24.04
CA LYS A 50 -27.43 24.06 -24.73
C LYS A 50 -25.98 23.57 -24.68
N GLU A 51 -25.63 22.72 -23.71
CA GLU A 51 -24.32 22.08 -23.63
C GLU A 51 -24.24 20.79 -24.47
N LEU A 52 -25.37 20.12 -24.71
CA LEU A 52 -25.46 18.89 -25.51
C LEU A 52 -25.38 19.12 -27.03
N GLU A 53 -25.97 20.20 -27.56
CA GLU A 53 -25.86 20.52 -28.99
C GLU A 53 -24.43 20.92 -29.40
N ALA A 54 -23.61 21.42 -28.48
CA ALA A 54 -22.21 21.77 -28.75
C ALA A 54 -21.26 20.56 -28.82
N THR A 55 -21.73 19.36 -28.47
CA THR A 55 -20.92 18.13 -28.46
C THR A 55 -21.19 17.17 -29.62
N GLU A 56 -22.23 17.38 -30.43
CA GLU A 56 -22.62 16.44 -31.50
C GLU A 56 -22.03 16.76 -32.90
N GLU A 57 -21.37 17.91 -33.11
CA GLU A 57 -20.82 18.28 -34.43
C GLU A 57 -19.38 17.78 -34.73
N GLU A 58 -18.61 17.25 -33.76
CA GLU A 58 -17.21 16.84 -34.01
C GLU A 58 -16.95 15.32 -34.20
N ASP A 59 -17.91 14.43 -33.95
CA ASP A 59 -17.68 12.96 -33.96
C ASP A 59 -18.55 12.19 -34.96
N LEU A 60 -18.43 12.52 -36.26
CA LEU A 60 -18.93 11.67 -37.36
C LEU A 60 -17.82 11.29 -38.34
N GLU A 61 -17.02 10.28 -37.99
CA GLU A 61 -16.51 9.30 -38.97
C GLU A 61 -16.11 7.99 -38.26
N SER A 62 -16.82 6.91 -38.55
CA SER A 62 -16.61 5.54 -38.04
C SER A 62 -16.21 4.61 -39.21
N PRO A 63 -15.72 3.36 -39.01
CA PRO A 63 -16.66 2.24 -38.79
C PRO A 63 -16.20 0.98 -38.01
N LYS A 64 -17.15 0.46 -37.21
CA LYS A 64 -17.70 -0.93 -37.02
C LYS A 64 -16.81 -2.17 -36.72
N ALA A 65 -17.14 -2.90 -35.63
CA ALA A 65 -17.80 -4.25 -35.64
C ALA A 65 -17.96 -4.93 -34.24
N ASP A 66 -19.17 -5.49 -34.01
CA ASP A 66 -19.66 -6.63 -33.20
C ASP A 66 -19.58 -6.75 -31.63
N GLU A 67 -20.75 -7.06 -31.04
CA GLU A 67 -21.19 -7.20 -29.62
C GLU A 67 -20.84 -8.55 -28.92
N PRO A 68 -21.27 -8.90 -27.66
CA PRO A 68 -21.90 -8.14 -26.55
C PRO A 68 -21.22 -8.32 -25.16
N LYS A 69 -21.51 -7.45 -24.17
CA LYS A 69 -21.26 -7.73 -22.73
C LYS A 69 -22.39 -7.28 -21.80
N ALA A 70 -22.69 -8.18 -20.84
CA ALA A 70 -23.63 -8.03 -19.75
C ALA A 70 -23.21 -6.99 -18.70
N SER A 71 -24.22 -6.42 -18.05
CA SER A 71 -24.21 -5.35 -17.07
C SER A 71 -23.85 -5.81 -15.65
N VAL A 72 -23.24 -4.93 -14.85
CA VAL A 72 -23.72 -4.49 -13.51
C VAL A 72 -23.14 -3.10 -13.20
N LYS A 73 -24.02 -2.18 -12.80
CA LYS A 73 -23.75 -0.79 -12.37
C LYS A 73 -23.42 -0.68 -10.88
N SER A 74 -22.53 0.26 -10.60
CA SER A 74 -22.25 0.96 -9.33
C SER A 74 -23.40 1.82 -8.82
N VAL A 75 -23.49 2.06 -7.50
CA VAL A 75 -23.98 3.34 -6.92
C VAL A 75 -23.26 3.65 -5.60
N ALA A 76 -22.94 4.93 -5.42
CA ALA A 76 -22.20 5.54 -4.32
C ALA A 76 -23.09 6.38 -3.39
N LEU A 77 -22.45 6.82 -2.29
CA LEU A 77 -22.60 8.10 -1.55
C LEU A 77 -23.48 8.22 -0.29
N SER A 78 -22.88 8.97 0.64
CA SER A 78 -23.11 9.22 2.08
C SER A 78 -24.22 10.24 2.40
N PRO A 79 -24.45 10.57 3.69
CA PRO A 79 -24.25 11.98 4.11
C PRO A 79 -23.78 12.25 5.58
N LYS A 80 -23.27 13.50 5.79
CA LYS A 80 -22.76 14.17 7.02
C LYS A 80 -23.82 14.52 8.10
N PRO A 81 -23.41 14.90 9.33
CA PRO A 81 -24.13 15.92 10.11
C PRO A 81 -23.29 17.07 10.74
N LYS A 82 -24.03 18.09 11.24
CA LYS A 82 -23.67 19.48 11.65
C LYS A 82 -23.32 19.67 13.15
N LYS A 83 -22.76 20.86 13.48
CA LYS A 83 -22.23 21.39 14.76
C LYS A 83 -23.26 21.93 15.78
N SER A 84 -22.90 21.92 17.08
CA SER A 84 -22.89 23.03 18.10
C SER A 84 -22.98 22.48 19.56
N PRO A 85 -22.83 23.26 20.68
CA PRO A 85 -21.85 24.28 21.06
C PRO A 85 -21.17 24.06 22.46
N ARG A 86 -20.19 24.94 22.77
CA ARG A 86 -19.29 25.07 23.95
C ARG A 86 -19.96 25.19 25.35
N LYS A 87 -19.26 24.68 26.39
CA LYS A 87 -19.23 25.25 27.76
C LYS A 87 -17.87 25.03 28.46
N SER A 88 -17.45 26.04 29.21
CA SER A 88 -16.21 26.23 29.95
C SER A 88 -16.26 25.65 31.37
N ARG A 89 -15.10 25.22 31.92
CA ARG A 89 -14.89 25.16 33.38
C ARG A 89 -13.40 25.21 33.77
N LYS A 90 -13.15 25.96 34.85
CA LYS A 90 -11.88 26.46 35.40
C LYS A 90 -11.03 25.39 36.14
N LYS A 91 -9.71 25.63 36.20
CA LYS A 91 -8.75 25.08 37.19
C LYS A 91 -8.89 25.76 38.56
N PRO A 92 -8.41 25.11 39.64
CA PRO A 92 -7.79 25.79 40.78
C PRO A 92 -6.32 25.38 40.97
N ALA A 93 -5.57 26.22 41.69
CA ALA A 93 -4.16 26.14 42.05
C ALA A 93 -4.00 26.10 43.58
N GLU A 94 -2.84 25.60 44.07
CA GLU A 94 -2.16 25.79 45.39
C GLU A 94 -1.01 24.74 45.44
N SER A 95 0.17 24.90 46.07
CA SER A 95 0.91 25.98 46.75
C SER A 95 2.35 25.48 47.04
N GLU A 96 3.31 26.43 47.14
CA GLU A 96 4.52 26.56 48.00
C GLU A 96 5.40 25.33 48.38
N GLY A 97 6.74 25.38 48.45
CA GLY A 97 7.70 26.49 48.44
C GLY A 97 9.17 26.00 48.53
N ASP A 98 10.02 26.88 49.06
CA ASP A 98 11.47 26.82 49.39
C ASP A 98 12.55 27.17 48.32
N THR A 99 13.13 28.35 48.54
CA THR A 99 14.53 28.78 48.25
C THR A 99 15.24 28.93 49.59
N PRO A 100 16.58 28.75 49.72
CA PRO A 100 17.57 29.83 49.45
C PRO A 100 18.92 29.25 48.89
N GLU A 101 19.98 29.94 48.44
CA GLU A 101 20.50 31.31 48.57
C GLU A 101 21.77 31.52 47.68
N LEU A 102 22.13 32.79 47.44
CA LEU A 102 23.47 33.41 47.31
C LEU A 102 24.38 33.18 46.08
N SER A 103 24.53 34.22 45.23
CA SER A 103 25.62 35.21 45.37
C SER A 103 25.59 36.27 44.26
N GLU A 104 25.77 37.53 44.67
CA GLU A 104 25.82 38.74 43.84
C GLU A 104 27.20 38.99 43.21
N ASN A 105 27.19 39.82 42.15
CA ASN A 105 28.06 40.99 41.84
C ASN A 105 28.73 41.03 40.45
N PRO A 106 29.01 42.24 39.87
CA PRO A 106 28.18 42.79 38.80
C PRO A 106 28.99 43.21 37.54
N ASP A 107 28.30 43.90 36.63
CA ASP A 107 28.83 44.76 35.56
C ASP A 107 29.45 44.13 34.31
N ARG A 108 28.62 43.99 33.26
CA ARG A 108 28.97 44.52 31.94
C ARG A 108 27.74 44.76 31.08
N ALA A 109 27.40 46.03 30.90
CA ALA A 109 26.47 46.49 29.88
C ALA A 109 27.07 46.22 28.49
N ALA A 110 26.37 45.41 27.70
CA ALA A 110 26.50 45.35 26.26
C ALA A 110 25.10 45.12 25.67
N GLU A 111 24.72 46.07 24.83
CA GLU A 111 23.50 46.26 24.06
C GLU A 111 22.67 45.00 23.74
N ALA A 112 21.38 45.10 24.09
CA ALA A 112 20.33 44.19 23.68
C ALA A 112 19.93 44.50 22.23
N GLU A 113 20.34 43.65 21.29
CA GLU A 113 19.63 43.49 20.03
C GLU A 113 18.61 42.37 20.19
N ALA A 114 17.33 42.74 20.15
CA ALA A 114 16.23 41.78 20.09
C ALA A 114 16.35 40.96 18.80
N PRO A 115 16.25 39.62 18.83
CA PRO A 115 16.01 38.87 17.61
C PRO A 115 14.60 39.23 17.16
N THR A 116 14.54 40.06 16.12
CA THR A 116 13.34 40.20 15.31
C THR A 116 13.08 38.82 14.72
N GLU A 117 12.00 38.18 15.17
CA GLU A 117 11.40 37.07 14.44
C GLU A 117 10.97 37.63 13.07
N SER A 118 11.89 37.56 12.10
CA SER A 118 11.51 37.60 10.70
C SER A 118 10.67 36.34 10.49
N THR A 119 9.38 36.55 10.28
CA THR A 119 8.51 35.55 9.68
C THR A 119 8.97 35.34 8.25
N ASP A 120 10.04 34.57 8.10
CA ASP A 120 10.39 33.90 6.86
C ASP A 120 9.38 32.76 6.68
N ASN A 121 8.16 33.12 6.30
CA ASN A 121 7.34 32.27 5.45
C ASN A 121 8.00 32.27 4.06
N GLU A 122 9.22 31.73 3.97
CA GLU A 122 9.62 31.08 2.75
C GLU A 122 8.63 29.92 2.60
N GLU A 123 7.66 30.07 1.70
CA GLU A 123 6.97 28.91 1.15
C GLU A 123 8.05 27.86 0.89
N LYS A 124 7.95 26.67 1.49
CA LYS A 124 8.83 25.56 1.18
C LYS A 124 8.51 25.12 -0.25
N VAL A 125 8.96 25.92 -1.20
CA VAL A 125 8.81 25.68 -2.62
C VAL A 125 9.62 24.43 -2.90
N PHE A 126 8.98 23.45 -3.52
CA PHE A 126 9.70 22.33 -4.12
C PHE A 126 10.56 22.91 -5.25
N THR A 127 11.76 23.36 -4.92
CA THR A 127 12.67 23.99 -5.89
C THR A 127 13.31 22.88 -6.69
N PHE A 128 12.69 22.57 -7.82
CA PHE A 128 13.23 21.66 -8.81
C PHE A 128 14.57 22.18 -9.30
N LYS A 129 15.68 21.62 -8.81
CA LYS A 129 16.88 21.55 -9.63
C LYS A 129 16.51 20.65 -10.79
N GLU A 130 16.55 21.18 -12.02
CA GLU A 130 16.57 20.37 -13.25
C GLU A 130 17.27 19.07 -12.94
N LEU A 131 16.62 17.91 -13.08
CA LEU A 131 17.16 16.58 -12.78
C LEU A 131 18.65 16.56 -13.16
N ILE A 132 19.54 16.92 -12.24
CA ILE A 132 20.92 17.20 -12.64
C ILE A 132 21.40 15.81 -12.98
N PRO A 133 21.73 15.50 -14.26
CA PRO A 133 22.25 14.19 -14.59
C PRO A 133 23.39 13.95 -13.62
N PHE A 134 23.39 12.80 -12.94
CA PHE A 134 24.35 12.58 -11.87
C PHE A 134 25.74 12.67 -12.52
N LYS A 135 26.46 13.75 -12.26
CA LYS A 135 27.77 14.03 -12.85
C LYS A 135 28.81 13.52 -11.86
N GLY A 136 29.07 12.22 -11.90
CA GLY A 136 30.03 11.60 -11.00
C GLY A 136 30.27 10.13 -11.30
N SER A 137 31.39 9.60 -10.80
CA SER A 137 31.62 8.16 -10.72
C SER A 137 30.84 7.59 -9.53
N TYR A 138 30.07 6.53 -9.76
CA TYR A 138 29.36 5.81 -8.70
C TYR A 138 29.80 4.34 -8.69
N SER A 139 30.17 3.82 -7.53
CA SER A 139 30.42 2.40 -7.31
C SER A 139 29.29 1.82 -6.49
N LEU A 140 28.80 0.65 -6.90
CA LEU A 140 27.83 -0.11 -6.10
C LEU A 140 28.46 -0.53 -4.76
N PRO A 141 27.66 -0.55 -3.68
CA PRO A 141 28.13 -0.99 -2.37
C PRO A 141 28.44 -2.49 -2.35
N SER A 142 29.43 -2.89 -1.53
CA SER A 142 29.75 -4.30 -1.35
C SER A 142 28.77 -4.97 -0.38
N PRO A 143 28.27 -6.19 -0.67
CA PRO A 143 27.45 -6.97 0.28
C PRO A 143 28.12 -7.22 1.64
N ARG A 144 29.43 -6.98 1.76
CA ARG A 144 30.16 -7.05 3.03
C ARG A 144 29.68 -6.04 4.08
N LEU A 145 29.05 -4.94 3.66
CA LEU A 145 28.45 -3.96 4.57
C LEU A 145 27.22 -4.51 5.30
N LEU A 146 26.60 -5.57 4.78
CA LEU A 146 25.46 -6.23 5.41
C LEU A 146 25.93 -7.26 6.43
N LYS A 147 25.16 -7.39 7.52
CA LYS A 147 25.30 -8.49 8.47
C LYS A 147 24.78 -9.78 7.82
N GLY A 148 25.57 -10.84 7.94
CA GLY A 148 25.11 -12.19 7.60
C GLY A 148 24.57 -12.87 8.86
N ASP A 149 23.77 -13.92 8.66
CA ASP A 149 23.31 -14.73 9.80
C ASP A 149 24.41 -15.70 10.27
N SER A 150 24.35 -16.08 11.54
CA SER A 150 25.35 -16.91 12.22
C SER A 150 25.00 -18.41 12.28
N GLY A 151 23.88 -18.85 11.70
CA GLY A 151 23.61 -20.28 11.52
C GLY A 151 22.24 -20.61 10.94
N SER A 152 22.18 -21.67 10.13
CA SER A 152 20.92 -22.31 9.74
C SER A 152 20.30 -22.97 10.96
N ALA A 153 19.02 -22.71 11.26
CA ALA A 153 18.33 -23.42 12.32
C ALA A 153 18.33 -24.93 12.03
N LYS A 154 18.36 -25.72 13.11
CA LYS A 154 18.43 -27.17 13.00
C LYS A 154 17.15 -27.70 12.36
N LYS A 155 17.28 -28.36 11.20
CA LYS A 155 16.17 -29.09 10.56
C LYS A 155 15.65 -30.19 11.47
N MET A 156 14.35 -30.43 11.43
CA MET A 156 13.69 -31.48 12.19
C MET A 156 14.24 -32.85 11.80
N SER A 157 14.38 -33.73 12.79
CA SER A 157 14.84 -35.10 12.54
C SER A 157 13.77 -35.91 11.79
N LYS A 158 14.18 -36.97 11.08
CA LYS A 158 13.22 -37.88 10.42
C LYS A 158 12.23 -38.51 11.40
N GLY A 159 12.61 -38.67 12.67
CA GLY A 159 11.73 -39.18 13.73
C GLY A 159 10.61 -38.19 14.06
N GLU A 160 10.96 -36.94 14.33
CA GLU A 160 10.00 -35.88 14.63
C GLU A 160 9.01 -35.64 13.48
N LEU A 161 9.50 -35.65 12.23
CA LEU A 161 8.63 -35.51 11.06
C LEU A 161 7.61 -36.65 10.98
N ARG A 162 8.03 -37.89 11.24
CA ARG A 162 7.13 -39.05 11.24
C ARG A 162 6.08 -38.95 12.34
N GLU A 163 6.49 -38.52 13.53
CA GLU A 163 5.57 -38.30 14.65
C GLU A 163 4.52 -37.24 14.29
N ASN A 164 4.93 -36.12 13.68
CA ASN A 164 4.01 -35.08 13.24
C ASN A 164 3.08 -35.55 12.13
N ILE A 165 3.58 -36.31 11.14
CA ILE A 165 2.75 -36.92 10.09
C ILE A 165 1.71 -37.85 10.71
N GLN A 166 2.12 -38.67 11.68
CA GLN A 166 1.21 -39.59 12.35
C GLN A 166 0.11 -38.84 13.09
N LYS A 167 0.47 -37.85 13.93
CA LYS A 167 -0.50 -36.99 14.64
C LYS A 167 -1.46 -36.31 13.68
N LEU A 168 -0.94 -35.75 12.58
CA LEU A 168 -1.74 -35.08 11.56
C LEU A 168 -2.76 -36.02 10.92
N CYS A 169 -2.32 -37.20 10.48
CA CYS A 169 -3.18 -38.19 9.84
C CYS A 169 -4.22 -38.78 10.81
N GLU A 170 -3.82 -39.11 12.04
CA GLU A 170 -4.74 -39.61 13.08
C GLU A 170 -5.82 -38.58 13.41
N HIS A 171 -5.46 -37.31 13.51
CA HIS A 171 -6.42 -36.26 13.80
C HIS A 171 -7.35 -35.99 12.63
N LEU A 172 -6.85 -35.90 11.39
CA LEU A 172 -7.69 -35.78 10.20
C LEU A 172 -8.68 -36.96 10.09
N LEU A 173 -8.23 -38.17 10.43
CA LEU A 173 -9.07 -39.36 10.44
C LEU A 173 -10.21 -39.26 11.47
N SER A 174 -9.97 -38.65 12.64
CA SER A 174 -11.03 -38.42 13.65
C SER A 174 -12.16 -37.54 13.12
N PHE A 175 -11.87 -36.62 12.19
CA PHE A 175 -12.84 -35.82 11.45
C PHE A 175 -13.38 -36.52 10.20
N GLN A 176 -13.14 -37.82 10.01
CA GLN A 176 -13.52 -38.59 8.83
C GLN A 176 -12.90 -38.02 7.53
N ILE A 177 -11.70 -37.47 7.61
CA ILE A 177 -10.90 -37.06 6.47
C ILE A 177 -9.81 -38.11 6.28
N THR A 178 -9.96 -38.93 5.24
CA THR A 178 -8.96 -39.94 4.89
C THR A 178 -8.01 -39.40 3.83
N GLY A 179 -6.76 -39.84 3.89
CA GLY A 179 -5.70 -39.44 2.97
C GLY A 179 -4.32 -39.76 3.52
N GLU A 180 -3.30 -39.28 2.85
CA GLU A 180 -1.90 -39.52 3.21
C GLU A 180 -1.03 -38.27 2.98
N VAL A 181 0.05 -38.12 3.76
CA VAL A 181 1.06 -37.10 3.48
C VAL A 181 2.04 -37.68 2.46
N VAL A 182 2.09 -37.08 1.26
CA VAL A 182 2.92 -37.56 0.14
C VAL A 182 4.31 -36.94 0.11
N ALA A 183 4.45 -35.74 0.67
CA ALA A 183 5.72 -35.02 0.74
C ALA A 183 5.77 -34.09 1.95
N VAL A 184 6.99 -33.81 2.41
CA VAL A 184 7.25 -32.80 3.44
C VAL A 184 8.40 -31.92 2.98
N SER A 185 8.17 -30.61 2.95
CA SER A 185 9.20 -29.61 2.65
C SER A 185 9.51 -28.80 3.90
N GLN A 186 10.77 -28.76 4.30
CA GLN A 186 11.24 -27.96 5.44
C GLN A 186 11.84 -26.64 4.94
N GLY A 187 11.04 -25.58 4.96
CA GLY A 187 11.48 -24.22 4.65
C GLY A 187 12.14 -23.52 5.83
N PRO A 188 12.61 -22.27 5.65
CA PRO A 188 13.32 -21.49 6.68
C PRO A 188 12.43 -21.00 7.83
N VAL A 189 11.13 -20.82 7.62
CA VAL A 189 10.22 -20.30 8.67
C VAL A 189 9.17 -21.34 9.05
N LEU A 190 8.75 -22.16 8.10
CA LEU A 190 7.68 -23.13 8.26
C LEU A 190 8.03 -24.46 7.57
N THR A 191 7.32 -25.51 7.97
CA THR A 191 7.35 -26.83 7.35
C THR A 191 6.01 -27.07 6.66
N THR A 192 6.03 -27.43 5.38
CA THR A 192 4.83 -27.74 4.59
C THR A 192 4.66 -29.25 4.49
N TYR A 193 3.52 -29.76 4.97
CA TYR A 193 3.10 -31.14 4.78
C TYR A 193 2.11 -31.19 3.61
N GLU A 194 2.46 -31.90 2.53
CA GLU A 194 1.60 -32.08 1.36
C GLU A 194 0.67 -33.27 1.60
N PHE A 195 -0.56 -32.97 1.99
CA PHE A 195 -1.61 -33.97 2.26
C PHE A 195 -2.45 -34.23 1.01
N LYS A 196 -2.50 -35.48 0.59
CA LYS A 196 -3.34 -35.96 -0.51
C LYS A 196 -4.62 -36.58 0.07
N PRO A 197 -5.77 -35.89 -0.03
CA PRO A 197 -7.03 -36.45 0.45
C PRO A 197 -7.51 -37.59 -0.47
N SER A 198 -8.22 -38.56 0.10
CA SER A 198 -8.90 -39.61 -0.65
C SER A 198 -10.03 -39.04 -1.51
N ALA A 199 -10.44 -39.80 -2.53
CA ALA A 199 -11.58 -39.45 -3.37
C ALA A 199 -12.85 -39.22 -2.53
N GLY A 200 -13.58 -38.15 -2.84
CA GLY A 200 -14.84 -37.79 -2.16
C GLY A 200 -14.69 -36.87 -0.94
N VAL A 201 -13.48 -36.60 -0.46
CA VAL A 201 -13.25 -35.61 0.61
C VAL A 201 -13.38 -34.19 0.05
N LYS A 202 -14.24 -33.38 0.66
CA LYS A 202 -14.40 -31.96 0.30
C LYS A 202 -13.22 -31.15 0.84
N LEU A 203 -12.55 -30.39 -0.02
CA LEU A 203 -11.42 -29.53 0.36
C LEU A 203 -11.81 -28.46 1.39
N SER A 204 -13.04 -27.92 1.31
CA SER A 204 -13.55 -26.96 2.28
C SER A 204 -13.60 -27.50 3.71
N LYS A 205 -13.80 -28.81 3.87
CA LYS A 205 -13.80 -29.49 5.17
C LYS A 205 -12.40 -29.54 5.77
N ILE A 206 -11.37 -29.64 4.94
CA ILE A 206 -9.97 -29.63 5.39
C ILE A 206 -9.58 -28.19 5.75
N ALA A 207 -9.91 -27.22 4.89
CA ALA A 207 -9.60 -25.81 5.11
C ALA A 207 -10.22 -25.25 6.40
N SER A 208 -11.40 -25.73 6.82
CA SER A 208 -12.04 -25.30 8.06
C SER A 208 -11.38 -25.82 9.34
N LEU A 209 -10.48 -26.80 9.26
CA LEU A 209 -9.83 -27.42 10.43
C LEU A 209 -8.49 -26.76 10.80
N GLN A 210 -8.22 -25.56 10.29
CA GLN A 210 -6.94 -24.87 10.53
C GLN A 210 -6.63 -24.71 12.02
N ASP A 211 -7.60 -24.22 12.79
CA ASP A 211 -7.43 -23.98 14.23
C ASP A 211 -7.33 -25.30 15.02
N ASP A 212 -8.14 -26.30 14.65
CA ASP A 212 -8.14 -27.63 15.27
C ASP A 212 -6.81 -28.37 15.05
N LEU A 213 -6.28 -28.33 13.82
CA LEU A 213 -4.96 -28.89 13.51
C LEU A 213 -3.83 -28.12 14.20
N GLY A 214 -4.00 -26.81 14.39
CA GLY A 214 -3.06 -25.99 15.14
C GLY A 214 -2.84 -26.51 16.56
N ILE A 215 -3.92 -26.85 17.27
CA ILE A 215 -3.87 -27.38 18.65
C ILE A 215 -3.04 -28.68 18.71
N VAL A 216 -3.25 -29.59 17.77
CA VAL A 216 -2.57 -30.90 17.72
C VAL A 216 -1.08 -30.75 17.48
N LEU A 217 -0.72 -29.82 16.62
CA LEU A 217 0.67 -29.55 16.23
C LEU A 217 1.33 -28.51 17.16
N GLY A 218 0.63 -28.03 18.18
CA GLY A 218 1.15 -27.12 19.19
C GLY A 218 1.40 -25.70 18.69
N THR A 219 0.67 -25.24 17.66
CA THR A 219 0.83 -23.90 17.08
C THR A 219 -0.51 -23.22 16.83
N ARG A 220 -0.58 -21.90 17.00
CA ARG A 220 -1.77 -21.10 16.66
C ARG A 220 -1.69 -20.46 15.28
N GLU A 221 -0.58 -20.63 14.59
CA GLU A 221 -0.24 -19.95 13.35
C GLU A 221 -0.18 -20.93 12.15
N LEU A 222 -0.89 -22.05 12.25
CA LEU A 222 -1.00 -23.03 11.15
C LEU A 222 -1.78 -22.41 9.99
N ARG A 223 -1.34 -22.69 8.76
CA ARG A 223 -2.03 -22.27 7.53
C ARG A 223 -2.34 -23.45 6.62
N ILE A 224 -3.55 -23.49 6.08
CA ILE A 224 -3.95 -24.51 5.10
C ILE A 224 -4.10 -23.89 3.71
N VAL A 225 -3.41 -24.47 2.72
CA VAL A 225 -3.45 -24.09 1.31
C VAL A 225 -4.11 -25.22 0.52
N ALA A 226 -5.37 -25.04 0.12
CA ALA A 226 -6.17 -26.08 -0.54
C ALA A 226 -6.80 -25.61 -1.87
N PRO A 227 -6.39 -26.15 -3.03
CA PRO A 227 -5.19 -26.96 -3.29
C PRO A 227 -3.92 -26.08 -3.39
N ILE A 228 -2.74 -26.70 -3.31
CA ILE A 228 -1.49 -26.03 -3.71
C ILE A 228 -1.57 -25.76 -5.23
N PRO A 229 -1.31 -24.52 -5.70
CA PRO A 229 -1.33 -24.21 -7.13
C PRO A 229 -0.47 -25.17 -7.95
N GLY A 230 -1.04 -25.75 -9.01
CA GLY A 230 -0.36 -26.72 -9.88
C GLY A 230 -0.24 -28.14 -9.31
N LYS A 231 -0.76 -28.42 -8.11
CA LYS A 231 -0.76 -29.77 -7.51
C LYS A 231 -2.15 -30.21 -7.07
N THR A 232 -2.34 -31.52 -6.91
CA THR A 232 -3.60 -32.13 -6.43
C THR A 232 -3.56 -32.43 -4.93
N VAL A 233 -2.82 -31.64 -4.16
CA VAL A 233 -2.60 -31.84 -2.72
C VAL A 233 -2.96 -30.58 -1.94
N VAL A 234 -3.24 -30.75 -0.66
CA VAL A 234 -3.42 -29.68 0.32
C VAL A 234 -2.10 -29.45 1.04
N GLY A 235 -1.64 -28.20 1.08
CA GLY A 235 -0.47 -27.80 1.85
C GLY A 235 -0.86 -27.43 3.26
N ILE A 236 -0.33 -28.13 4.26
CA ILE A 236 -0.49 -27.79 5.67
C ILE A 236 0.83 -27.19 6.13
N GLU A 237 0.85 -25.87 6.27
CA GLU A 237 2.02 -25.07 6.63
C GLU A 237 2.05 -24.85 8.14
N VAL A 238 3.11 -25.38 8.77
CA VAL A 238 3.28 -25.37 10.22
C VAL A 238 4.54 -24.57 10.55
N PRO A 239 4.44 -23.47 11.31
CA PRO A 239 5.60 -22.70 11.75
C PRO A 239 6.61 -23.58 12.48
N ARG A 240 7.90 -23.33 12.26
CA ARG A 240 8.95 -24.04 12.98
C ARG A 240 9.12 -23.43 14.37
N PRO A 241 9.43 -24.23 15.40
CA PRO A 241 9.74 -23.71 16.74
C PRO A 241 10.92 -22.72 16.75
N GLN A 242 11.87 -22.90 15.83
CA GLN A 242 12.99 -21.99 15.61
C GLN A 242 13.02 -21.54 14.14
N ALA A 243 12.42 -20.38 13.85
CA ALA A 243 12.48 -19.77 12.52
C ALA A 243 13.89 -19.25 12.23
N GLU A 244 14.36 -19.42 11.00
CA GLU A 244 15.59 -18.80 10.49
C GLU A 244 15.34 -17.34 10.13
N THR A 245 16.32 -16.47 10.41
CA THR A 245 16.27 -15.09 9.94
C THR A 245 16.77 -15.04 8.50
N ILE A 246 15.90 -14.65 7.58
CA ILE A 246 16.27 -14.42 6.19
C ILE A 246 16.98 -13.08 6.12
N THR A 247 18.28 -13.07 5.83
CA THR A 247 19.06 -11.83 5.78
C THR A 247 19.12 -11.26 4.38
N LEU A 248 19.14 -9.93 4.26
CA LEU A 248 19.30 -9.30 2.96
C LEU A 248 20.64 -9.68 2.31
N LYS A 249 21.69 -9.88 3.12
CA LYS A 249 23.03 -10.23 2.65
C LYS A 249 23.04 -11.48 1.79
N GLU A 250 22.39 -12.56 2.24
CA GLU A 250 22.33 -13.79 1.45
C GLU A 250 21.64 -13.53 0.12
N LEU A 251 20.50 -12.82 0.12
CA LEU A 251 19.70 -12.59 -1.08
C LEU A 251 20.39 -11.71 -2.11
N VAL A 252 21.10 -10.65 -1.69
CA VAL A 252 21.85 -9.80 -2.65
C VAL A 252 23.16 -10.44 -3.11
N SER A 253 23.60 -11.53 -2.48
CA SER A 253 24.81 -12.25 -2.87
C SER A 253 24.54 -13.40 -3.85
N GLU A 254 23.27 -13.78 -4.04
CA GLU A 254 22.88 -14.81 -5.01
C GLU A 254 23.03 -14.34 -6.46
N LYS A 255 23.25 -15.29 -7.37
CA LYS A 255 23.41 -14.98 -8.80
C LYS A 255 22.12 -14.52 -9.46
N GLU A 256 20.99 -15.04 -8.98
CA GLU A 256 19.64 -14.73 -9.42
C GLU A 256 19.30 -13.26 -9.20
N PHE A 257 19.85 -12.63 -8.16
CA PHE A 257 19.69 -11.20 -7.93
C PHE A 257 20.29 -10.36 -9.05
N GLU A 258 21.36 -10.85 -9.69
CA GLU A 258 22.05 -10.18 -10.81
C GLU A 258 21.38 -10.42 -12.17
N ASP A 259 20.29 -11.18 -12.24
CA ASP A 259 19.61 -11.49 -13.52
C ASP A 259 19.13 -10.23 -14.24
N LYS A 260 19.80 -9.88 -15.34
CA LYS A 260 19.54 -8.68 -16.15
C LYS A 260 18.13 -8.60 -16.72
N LYS A 261 17.35 -9.70 -16.69
CA LYS A 261 15.92 -9.66 -17.05
C LYS A 261 15.08 -8.85 -16.04
N ILE A 262 15.51 -8.80 -14.78
CA ILE A 262 14.88 -8.00 -13.73
C ILE A 262 15.39 -6.56 -13.85
N ARG A 263 14.55 -5.65 -14.34
CA ARG A 263 14.96 -4.26 -14.62
C ARG A 263 15.04 -3.40 -13.36
N ILE A 264 14.07 -3.52 -12.45
CA ILE A 264 14.05 -2.85 -11.15
C ILE A 264 13.86 -3.91 -10.05
N PRO A 265 14.96 -4.39 -9.45
CA PRO A 265 14.93 -5.52 -8.53
C PRO A 265 14.28 -5.18 -7.19
N VAL A 266 13.41 -6.08 -6.74
CA VAL A 266 12.84 -6.07 -5.39
C VAL A 266 13.12 -7.41 -4.73
N VAL A 267 13.89 -7.40 -3.64
CA VAL A 267 14.10 -8.58 -2.80
C VAL A 267 12.87 -8.80 -1.92
N LEU A 268 12.14 -9.90 -2.14
CA LEU A 268 10.97 -10.25 -1.34
C LEU A 268 11.31 -11.14 -0.14
N GLY A 269 12.32 -12.01 -0.28
CA GLY A 269 12.70 -12.96 0.77
C GLY A 269 12.97 -14.34 0.21
N LYS A 270 12.58 -15.38 0.95
CA LYS A 270 12.57 -16.78 0.50
C LYS A 270 11.15 -17.32 0.49
N ALA A 271 10.87 -18.22 -0.46
CA ALA A 271 9.63 -18.98 -0.50
C ALA A 271 9.59 -20.04 0.62
N THR A 272 8.45 -20.74 0.72
CA THR A 272 8.22 -21.79 1.72
C THR A 272 9.13 -23.02 1.55
N ASP A 273 9.76 -23.17 0.39
CA ASP A 273 10.78 -24.19 0.10
C ASP A 273 12.22 -23.69 0.36
N GLY A 274 12.38 -22.41 0.72
CA GLY A 274 13.66 -21.77 1.00
C GLY A 274 14.36 -21.15 -0.21
N ASN A 275 13.78 -21.25 -1.41
CA ASN A 275 14.35 -20.62 -2.60
C ASN A 275 14.20 -19.09 -2.54
N PRO A 276 15.23 -18.32 -2.96
CA PRO A 276 15.15 -16.87 -2.98
C PRO A 276 14.09 -16.39 -3.97
N VAL A 277 13.38 -15.33 -3.59
CA VAL A 277 12.30 -14.74 -4.40
C VAL A 277 12.61 -13.26 -4.65
N TYR A 278 12.70 -12.93 -5.94
CA TYR A 278 12.87 -11.57 -6.43
C TYR A 278 11.67 -11.19 -7.31
N ALA A 279 11.28 -9.94 -7.26
CA ALA A 279 10.32 -9.35 -8.18
C ALA A 279 10.96 -8.25 -9.03
N ASP A 280 10.36 -7.97 -10.18
CA ASP A 280 10.74 -6.83 -11.04
C ASP A 280 9.65 -5.75 -10.95
N LEU A 281 9.95 -4.63 -10.26
CA LEU A 281 9.02 -3.52 -10.13
C LEU A 281 8.65 -2.92 -11.49
N ALA A 282 9.50 -3.05 -12.52
CA ALA A 282 9.14 -2.56 -13.85
C ALA A 282 8.09 -3.45 -14.55
N SER A 283 7.91 -4.70 -14.12
CA SER A 283 6.88 -5.62 -14.62
C SER A 283 5.55 -5.50 -13.86
N MET A 284 5.63 -5.06 -12.60
CA MET A 284 4.50 -4.70 -11.73
C MET A 284 4.61 -3.20 -11.40
N PRO A 285 4.27 -2.30 -12.35
CA PRO A 285 4.75 -0.91 -12.38
C PRO A 285 4.45 -0.10 -11.11
N HIS A 286 3.46 -0.53 -10.32
CA HIS A 286 3.13 0.04 -9.02
C HIS A 286 2.93 -1.07 -7.99
N LEU A 287 3.34 -0.80 -6.76
CA LEU A 287 3.27 -1.73 -5.62
C LEU A 287 2.57 -1.05 -4.45
N LEU A 288 1.53 -1.71 -3.91
CA LEU A 288 0.91 -1.33 -2.65
C LEU A 288 1.40 -2.26 -1.54
N VAL A 289 1.90 -1.68 -0.45
CA VAL A 289 2.37 -2.42 0.73
C VAL A 289 1.46 -2.09 1.92
N ALA A 290 0.85 -3.11 2.52
CA ALA A 290 -0.01 -2.96 3.68
C ALA A 290 0.38 -3.96 4.77
N GLY A 291 0.33 -3.52 6.02
CA GLY A 291 0.63 -4.36 7.19
C GLY A 291 0.42 -3.60 8.48
N GLN A 292 -0.03 -4.29 9.52
CA GLN A 292 -0.16 -3.72 10.87
C GLN A 292 1.21 -3.42 11.49
N THR A 293 1.27 -2.59 12.53
CA THR A 293 2.50 -2.33 13.28
C THR A 293 3.14 -3.65 13.74
N GLY A 294 4.45 -3.79 13.53
CA GLY A 294 5.19 -5.00 13.88
C GLY A 294 5.09 -6.16 12.88
N SER A 295 4.31 -6.03 11.81
CA SER A 295 4.23 -7.06 10.74
C SER A 295 5.46 -7.12 9.83
N GLY A 296 6.34 -6.12 9.90
CA GLY A 296 7.54 -6.03 9.06
C GLY A 296 7.45 -5.06 7.88
N LYS A 297 6.39 -4.22 7.77
CA LYS A 297 6.23 -3.21 6.70
C LYS A 297 7.49 -2.34 6.53
N SER A 298 7.97 -1.72 7.60
CA SER A 298 9.16 -0.84 7.55
C SER A 298 10.42 -1.61 7.17
N VAL A 299 10.58 -2.84 7.67
CA VAL A 299 11.72 -3.71 7.32
C VAL A 299 11.67 -4.05 5.83
N PHE A 300 10.49 -4.33 5.29
CA PHE A 300 10.29 -4.56 3.87
C PHE A 300 10.62 -3.33 3.02
N ILE A 301 10.15 -2.13 3.39
CA ILE A 301 10.47 -0.89 2.67
C ILE A 301 11.97 -0.62 2.67
N ASN A 302 12.65 -0.83 3.80
CA ASN A 302 14.10 -0.72 3.86
C ASN A 302 14.80 -1.75 2.96
N SER A 303 14.35 -3.01 2.97
CA SER A 303 14.85 -4.07 2.08
C SER A 303 14.62 -3.73 0.60
N LEU A 304 13.47 -3.17 0.26
CA LEU A 304 13.12 -2.68 -1.07
C LEU A 304 14.11 -1.61 -1.53
N LEU A 305 14.32 -0.56 -0.71
CA LEU A 305 15.27 0.51 -1.03
C LEU A 305 16.70 -0.02 -1.15
N MET A 306 17.13 -0.93 -0.26
CA MET A 306 18.43 -1.56 -0.37
C MET A 306 18.57 -2.42 -1.63
N SER A 307 17.51 -3.11 -2.06
CA SER A 307 17.51 -3.87 -3.32
C SER A 307 17.90 -2.97 -4.51
N PHE A 308 17.42 -1.73 -4.50
CA PHE A 308 17.79 -0.74 -5.51
C PHE A 308 19.25 -0.29 -5.38
N LEU A 309 19.69 0.09 -4.18
CA LEU A 309 21.03 0.64 -3.97
C LEU A 309 22.15 -0.38 -4.22
N TYR A 310 21.90 -1.67 -3.99
CA TYR A 310 22.87 -2.73 -4.27
C TYR A 310 23.00 -3.08 -5.77
N ARG A 311 22.08 -2.63 -6.62
CA ARG A 311 22.02 -3.08 -8.02
C ARG A 311 21.92 -1.96 -9.06
N MET A 312 21.46 -0.77 -8.68
CA MET A 312 21.18 0.32 -9.61
C MET A 312 21.99 1.57 -9.25
N SER A 313 22.66 2.16 -10.23
CA SER A 313 23.35 3.45 -10.08
C SER A 313 22.37 4.65 -10.20
N PRO A 314 22.76 5.86 -9.75
CA PRO A 314 21.96 7.08 -9.93
C PRO A 314 21.67 7.47 -11.40
N HIS A 315 22.43 6.91 -12.36
CA HIS A 315 22.17 7.06 -13.79
C HIS A 315 21.04 6.16 -14.29
N GLN A 316 20.75 5.07 -13.57
CA GLN A 316 19.74 4.08 -13.92
C GLN A 316 18.46 4.27 -13.14
N LEU A 317 18.55 4.71 -11.87
CA LEU A 317 17.42 4.87 -10.98
C LEU A 317 17.54 6.17 -10.17
N ARG A 318 16.43 6.90 -10.08
CA ARG A 318 16.24 8.05 -9.21
C ARG A 318 15.06 7.83 -8.27
N LEU A 319 15.16 8.41 -7.08
CA LEU A 319 14.23 8.19 -5.98
C LEU A 319 13.58 9.49 -5.53
N ILE A 320 12.29 9.41 -5.22
CA ILE A 320 11.56 10.39 -4.40
C ILE A 320 11.05 9.62 -3.20
N LEU A 321 11.43 10.04 -2.00
CA LEU A 321 11.02 9.42 -0.76
C LEU A 321 10.11 10.38 0.01
N VAL A 322 8.97 9.88 0.46
CA VAL A 322 7.99 10.62 1.25
C VAL A 322 7.78 9.91 2.58
N ASP A 323 8.13 10.58 3.67
CA ASP A 323 8.02 10.10 5.05
C ASP A 323 7.40 11.20 5.92
N PRO A 324 6.05 11.30 5.97
CA PRO A 324 5.37 12.35 6.72
C PRO A 324 5.55 12.21 8.23
N LYS A 325 5.98 11.04 8.73
CA LYS A 325 6.16 10.76 10.15
C LYS A 325 7.62 10.90 10.60
N MET A 326 8.57 11.03 9.66
CA MET A 326 10.00 11.18 9.92
C MET A 326 10.62 10.01 10.69
N LEU A 327 10.08 8.80 10.53
CA LEU A 327 10.46 7.64 11.34
C LEU A 327 11.45 6.71 10.63
N GLU A 328 11.28 6.52 9.32
CA GLU A 328 11.86 5.36 8.62
C GLU A 328 12.85 5.78 7.53
N LEU A 329 12.53 6.82 6.76
CA LEU A 329 13.24 7.09 5.50
C LEU A 329 14.32 8.18 5.60
N ASN A 330 14.34 8.99 6.67
CA ASN A 330 15.33 10.06 6.86
C ASN A 330 16.78 9.57 6.84
N VAL A 331 17.02 8.29 7.17
CA VAL A 331 18.36 7.66 7.08
C VAL A 331 18.93 7.67 5.66
N PHE A 332 18.08 7.84 4.63
CA PHE A 332 18.46 7.87 3.22
C PHE A 332 18.80 9.28 2.70
N ASP A 333 18.69 10.32 3.52
CA ASP A 333 19.04 11.67 3.09
C ASP A 333 20.49 11.77 2.60
N GLY A 334 20.69 12.59 1.56
CA GLY A 334 22.00 12.80 0.94
C GLY A 334 22.43 11.71 -0.05
N LEU A 335 21.63 10.67 -0.27
CA LEU A 335 21.93 9.69 -1.32
C LEU A 335 21.94 10.33 -2.71
N PRO A 336 22.89 9.97 -3.60
CA PRO A 336 22.97 10.53 -4.95
C PRO A 336 21.79 10.12 -5.86
N HIS A 337 21.05 9.07 -5.47
CA HIS A 337 19.83 8.63 -6.16
C HIS A 337 18.66 9.56 -5.92
N LEU A 338 18.65 10.34 -4.84
CA LEU A 338 17.52 11.19 -4.51
C LEU A 338 17.43 12.39 -5.47
N ILE A 339 16.20 12.68 -5.90
CA ILE A 339 15.89 13.89 -6.67
C ILE A 339 15.81 15.11 -5.75
N THR A 340 15.29 14.88 -4.54
CA THR A 340 15.17 15.84 -3.45
C THR A 340 15.46 15.10 -2.14
N ASN A 341 15.81 15.82 -1.08
CA ASN A 341 15.80 15.26 0.28
C ASN A 341 14.44 14.64 0.60
N VAL A 342 14.43 13.72 1.58
CA VAL A 342 13.23 13.02 2.02
C VAL A 342 12.14 14.04 2.36
N ILE A 343 10.99 13.86 1.72
CA ILE A 343 9.87 14.78 1.82
C ILE A 343 9.08 14.44 3.09
N THR A 344 9.03 15.39 4.01
CA THR A 344 8.29 15.26 5.28
C THR A 344 6.98 16.04 5.29
N ASP A 345 6.88 17.06 4.45
CA ASP A 345 5.68 17.89 4.32
C ASP A 345 4.72 17.30 3.28
N ASN A 346 3.46 17.15 3.66
CA ASN A 346 2.44 16.58 2.78
C ASN A 346 2.12 17.46 1.56
N GLY A 347 2.20 18.79 1.68
CA GLY A 347 2.03 19.70 0.55
C GLY A 347 3.17 19.56 -0.46
N ILE A 348 4.41 19.41 0.03
CA ILE A 348 5.56 19.11 -0.83
C ILE A 348 5.40 17.72 -1.49
N ALA A 349 4.87 16.74 -0.77
CA ALA A 349 4.63 15.40 -1.32
C ALA A 349 3.65 15.45 -2.50
N PHE A 350 2.58 16.24 -2.39
CA PHE A 350 1.66 16.50 -3.50
C PHE A 350 2.37 17.16 -4.69
N ASN A 351 3.21 18.17 -4.45
CA ASN A 351 3.96 18.82 -5.52
C ASN A 351 4.91 17.84 -6.24
N ALA A 352 5.53 16.93 -5.51
CA ALA A 352 6.38 15.89 -6.08
C ALA A 352 5.60 14.89 -6.95
N LEU A 353 4.39 14.50 -6.55
CA LEU A 353 3.50 13.66 -7.36
C LEU A 353 3.02 14.39 -8.63
N SER A 354 2.64 15.66 -8.51
CA SER A 354 2.26 16.50 -9.66
C SER A 354 3.42 16.67 -10.63
N TRP A 355 4.63 16.89 -10.12
CA TRP A 355 5.85 16.92 -10.93
C TRP A 355 6.08 15.59 -11.65
N ALA A 356 5.87 14.46 -10.98
CA ALA A 356 6.04 13.14 -11.61
C ALA A 356 5.07 12.94 -12.78
N VAL A 357 3.83 13.45 -12.68
CA VAL A 357 2.87 13.44 -13.80
C VAL A 357 3.39 14.28 -14.96
N MET A 358 3.91 15.48 -14.70
CA MET A 358 4.50 16.33 -15.75
C MET A 358 5.73 15.69 -16.40
N GLU A 359 6.61 15.06 -15.61
CA GLU A 359 7.79 14.36 -16.13
C GLU A 359 7.39 13.15 -16.95
N MET A 360 6.35 12.42 -16.55
CA MET A 360 5.78 11.33 -17.35
C MET A 360 5.33 11.84 -18.73
N GLU A 361 4.56 12.93 -18.78
CA GLU A 361 4.10 13.53 -20.04
C GLU A 361 5.27 14.01 -20.92
N ARG A 362 6.27 14.67 -20.32
CA ARG A 362 7.50 15.07 -21.01
C ARG A 362 8.22 13.87 -21.64
N ARG A 363 8.34 12.77 -20.88
CA ARG A 363 8.98 11.54 -21.35
C ARG A 363 8.20 10.88 -22.48
N TYR A 364 6.87 10.85 -22.43
CA TYR A 364 6.07 10.38 -23.56
C TYR A 364 6.36 11.16 -24.83
N GLY A 365 6.45 12.50 -24.75
CA GLY A 365 6.83 13.33 -25.89
C GLY A 365 8.20 12.96 -26.47
N LEU A 366 9.21 12.79 -25.63
CA LEU A 366 10.57 12.40 -26.05
C LEU A 366 10.63 10.99 -26.67
N ILE A 367 9.94 10.04 -26.04
CA ILE A 367 9.88 8.64 -26.49
C ILE A 367 9.18 8.57 -27.85
N ALA A 368 8.06 9.29 -28.02
CA ALA A 368 7.33 9.37 -29.28
C ALA A 368 8.15 10.06 -30.39
N ALA A 369 8.80 11.19 -30.09
CA ALA A 369 9.61 11.94 -31.05
C ALA A 369 10.81 11.13 -31.61
N THR A 370 11.33 10.18 -30.83
CA THR A 370 12.42 9.29 -31.26
C THR A 370 11.92 7.99 -31.93
N GLY A 371 10.61 7.81 -32.07
CA GLY A 371 10.00 6.57 -32.58
C GLY A 371 10.31 5.35 -31.70
N SER A 372 10.44 5.57 -30.39
CA SER A 372 10.71 4.51 -29.41
C SER A 372 9.40 4.04 -28.79
N LYS A 373 9.32 2.78 -28.37
CA LYS A 373 8.07 2.21 -27.81
C LYS A 373 7.99 2.36 -26.29
N ASN A 374 9.14 2.43 -25.64
CA ASN A 374 9.28 2.46 -24.18
C ASN A 374 10.62 3.10 -23.78
N LEU A 375 10.84 3.24 -22.47
CA LEU A 375 12.05 3.83 -21.91
C LEU A 375 13.32 3.07 -22.33
N ASP A 376 13.27 1.73 -22.37
CA ASP A 376 14.42 0.90 -22.72
C ASP A 376 14.86 1.16 -24.17
N SER A 377 13.92 1.09 -25.14
CA SER A 377 14.19 1.38 -26.55
C SER A 377 14.59 2.83 -26.81
N TYR A 378 14.12 3.78 -25.99
CA TYR A 378 14.61 5.16 -26.02
C TYR A 378 16.07 5.22 -25.56
N ASN A 379 16.40 4.59 -24.43
CA ASN A 379 17.74 4.61 -23.84
C ASN A 379 18.78 3.86 -24.68
N GLU A 380 18.38 2.81 -25.41
CA GLU A 380 19.24 2.09 -26.36
C GLU A 380 19.70 2.98 -27.53
N LYS A 381 18.87 3.94 -27.95
CA LYS A 381 19.20 4.89 -29.02
C LYS A 381 20.13 6.01 -28.56
N GLN A 382 20.28 6.22 -27.25
CA GLN A 382 21.12 7.28 -26.71
C GLN A 382 22.59 6.85 -26.67
N LYS A 383 23.46 7.67 -27.27
CA LYS A 383 24.91 7.40 -27.32
C LYS A 383 25.61 7.78 -26.03
N ARG A 384 25.21 8.88 -25.39
CA ARG A 384 25.80 9.36 -24.13
C ARG A 384 24.96 8.90 -22.96
N VAL A 385 25.62 8.53 -21.86
CA VAL A 385 24.93 8.12 -20.62
C VAL A 385 24.08 9.26 -20.06
N GLU A 386 24.52 10.50 -20.23
CA GLU A 386 23.81 11.71 -19.77
C GLU A 386 22.48 11.95 -20.51
N ASP A 387 22.34 11.44 -21.74
CA ASP A 387 21.11 11.56 -22.52
C ASP A 387 20.10 10.46 -22.18
N LYS A 388 20.53 9.42 -21.43
CA LYS A 388 19.65 8.34 -20.98
C LYS A 388 18.78 8.80 -19.82
N LEU A 389 17.54 8.36 -19.84
CA LEU A 389 16.55 8.66 -18.82
C LEU A 389 16.56 7.55 -17.75
N PRO A 390 16.79 7.87 -16.47
CA PRO A 390 16.72 6.88 -15.39
C PRO A 390 15.27 6.51 -15.11
N PHE A 391 15.04 5.31 -14.56
CA PHE A 391 13.79 5.00 -13.87
C PHE A 391 13.59 5.98 -12.70
N ILE A 392 12.35 6.34 -12.41
CA ILE A 392 11.99 7.13 -11.24
C ILE A 392 11.08 6.25 -10.38
N VAL A 393 11.47 6.03 -9.13
CA VAL A 393 10.63 5.32 -8.15
C VAL A 393 10.26 6.28 -7.04
N ILE A 394 8.96 6.39 -6.79
CA ILE A 394 8.39 7.22 -5.72
C ILE A 394 7.95 6.26 -4.62
N VAL A 395 8.51 6.41 -3.42
CA VAL A 395 8.16 5.61 -2.25
C VAL A 395 7.49 6.51 -1.24
N VAL A 396 6.26 6.15 -0.87
CA VAL A 396 5.47 6.84 0.15
C VAL A 396 5.26 5.85 1.29
N ASP A 397 5.87 6.09 2.46
CA ASP A 397 5.77 5.16 3.59
C ASP A 397 4.33 5.07 4.13
N GLU A 398 3.71 6.23 4.38
CA GLU A 398 2.34 6.33 4.86
C GLU A 398 1.48 7.11 3.87
N LEU A 399 0.97 6.39 2.88
CA LEU A 399 0.10 6.99 1.86
C LEU A 399 -1.18 7.60 2.46
N ALA A 400 -1.70 7.02 3.55
CA ALA A 400 -2.91 7.51 4.19
C ALA A 400 -2.78 8.96 4.65
N ASP A 401 -1.63 9.35 5.22
CA ASP A 401 -1.40 10.71 5.71
C ASP A 401 -1.35 11.73 4.55
N VAL A 402 -0.74 11.34 3.43
CA VAL A 402 -0.69 12.16 2.21
C VAL A 402 -2.08 12.30 1.58
N MET A 403 -2.87 11.22 1.54
CA MET A 403 -4.24 11.24 1.04
C MET A 403 -5.17 12.09 1.93
N MET A 404 -5.04 12.00 3.25
CA MET A 404 -5.87 12.77 4.19
C MET A 404 -5.62 14.28 4.11
N SER A 405 -4.40 14.68 3.77
CA SER A 405 -3.98 16.08 3.70
C SER A 405 -4.17 16.69 2.31
N GLY A 406 -3.85 15.95 1.24
CA GLY A 406 -3.97 16.42 -0.14
C GLY A 406 -5.29 16.05 -0.84
N GLY A 407 -6.12 15.20 -0.23
CA GLY A 407 -7.47 14.88 -0.69
C GLY A 407 -7.54 14.35 -2.12
N GLU A 408 -8.52 14.84 -2.88
CA GLU A 408 -8.84 14.41 -4.25
C GLU A 408 -7.68 14.63 -5.24
N GLN A 409 -6.85 15.65 -5.03
CA GLN A 409 -5.77 15.99 -5.97
C GLN A 409 -4.64 14.95 -5.95
N VAL A 410 -4.32 14.40 -4.77
CA VAL A 410 -3.35 13.30 -4.63
C VAL A 410 -3.89 12.05 -5.30
N GLU A 411 -5.19 11.75 -5.14
CA GLU A 411 -5.84 10.63 -5.80
C GLU A 411 -5.77 10.74 -7.33
N ILE A 412 -6.05 11.92 -7.88
CA ILE A 412 -5.94 12.19 -9.31
C ILE A 412 -4.51 11.98 -9.80
N ALA A 413 -3.51 12.49 -9.08
CA ALA A 413 -2.10 12.35 -9.46
C ALA A 413 -1.67 10.87 -9.46
N ILE A 414 -1.99 10.11 -8.40
CA ILE A 414 -1.70 8.67 -8.31
C ILE A 414 -2.41 7.90 -9.42
N THR A 415 -3.69 8.21 -9.66
CA THR A 415 -4.47 7.56 -10.72
C THR A 415 -3.87 7.81 -12.10
N ARG A 416 -3.45 9.05 -12.40
CA ARG A 416 -2.77 9.38 -13.67
C ARG A 416 -1.44 8.65 -13.83
N LEU A 417 -0.64 8.58 -12.77
CA LEU A 417 0.64 7.85 -12.78
C LEU A 417 0.45 6.34 -12.92
N ALA A 418 -0.65 5.78 -12.41
CA ALA A 418 -0.92 4.35 -12.44
C ALA A 418 -1.55 3.86 -13.76
N GLN A 419 -2.25 4.74 -14.48
CA GLN A 419 -3.00 4.40 -15.69
C GLN A 419 -2.16 4.41 -16.98
N LYS A 420 -1.09 5.21 -17.02
CA LYS A 420 -0.24 5.42 -18.20
C LYS A 420 1.11 4.77 -17.95
#